data_AF-A0A920HUG2-F1
#
_entry.id   AF-A0A920HUG2-F1
#
_cell.length_a   1.000
_cell.length_b   1.000
_cell.length_c   1.000
_cell.angle_alpha   90.00
_cell.angle_beta   90.00
_cell.angle_gamma   90.00
#
_symmetry.space_group_name_H-M   'P 1'
#
loop_
_entity.id
_entity.type
_entity.pdbx_description
1 polymer ?
#
loop_
_entity_poly.entity_id
_entity_poly.type
_entity_poly.pdbx_seq_one_letter_code
_entity_poly.pdbx_strand_id
1 'polypeptide(L)'
;MEVILGKKIDKGLPKSNMGKIGLAISPQNPDVLYAAIELNRRSGGVFKSSNRGESWSKMSDAVSGGTGPHYYQELYASPHNFDEIYLADNYMQVSFDGGKTFSRMNESEKHVDNHAVAFKKDDPNYILVGCDGGLYESFDKTKNWKFIDNLPLTQFYKIAVDNAYPFYYVYGGTQDNNTQELQAELIIYMA
;
A
#
# COMPACT_ATOMS: atom_id res chain seq x y z
N MET A 1 6.35 -19.41 -2.18
CA MET A 1 6.17 -19.63 -0.73
C MET A 1 7.35 -20.45 -0.26
N GLU A 2 8.25 -19.81 0.48
CA GLU A 2 9.54 -20.38 0.82
C GLU A 2 9.43 -21.46 1.90
N VAL A 3 10.37 -22.39 1.83
CA VAL A 3 10.40 -23.64 2.57
C VAL A 3 11.20 -23.41 3.85
N ILE A 4 10.53 -23.34 5.00
CA ILE A 4 11.22 -23.44 6.30
C ILE A 4 11.25 -24.93 6.66
N LEU A 5 12.46 -25.51 6.73
CA LEU A 5 12.74 -26.92 7.12
C LEU A 5 12.29 -28.04 6.16
N GLY A 6 12.16 -27.78 4.86
CA GLY A 6 11.86 -28.83 3.85
C GLY A 6 10.38 -29.19 3.71
N LYS A 7 9.49 -28.63 4.56
CA LYS A 7 8.05 -28.91 4.53
C LYS A 7 7.29 -27.79 3.84
N LYS A 8 6.49 -28.14 2.84
CA LYS A 8 5.58 -27.21 2.17
C LYS A 8 4.44 -26.82 3.12
N ILE A 9 4.23 -25.51 3.31
CA ILE A 9 3.21 -24.94 4.19
C ILE A 9 1.97 -24.49 3.40
N ASP A 10 1.32 -25.43 2.69
CA ASP A 10 0.25 -25.13 1.71
C ASP A 10 -1.12 -25.74 2.05
N LYS A 11 -1.29 -26.26 3.27
CA LYS A 11 -2.56 -26.86 3.71
C LYS A 11 -3.62 -25.76 3.85
N GLY A 12 -4.69 -25.88 3.08
CA GLY A 12 -5.78 -24.89 3.05
C GLY A 12 -5.56 -23.70 2.11
N LEU A 13 -4.40 -23.62 1.45
CA LEU A 13 -4.16 -22.65 0.37
C LEU A 13 -4.65 -23.18 -0.99
N PRO A 14 -4.92 -22.29 -1.96
CA PRO A 14 -5.29 -22.68 -3.32
C PRO A 14 -4.29 -23.63 -3.97
N LYS A 15 -4.80 -24.59 -4.76
CA LYS A 15 -3.98 -25.54 -5.53
C LYS A 15 -3.80 -25.14 -6.99
N SER A 16 -4.54 -24.12 -7.46
CA SER A 16 -4.35 -23.53 -8.78
C SER A 16 -3.09 -22.66 -8.84
N ASN A 17 -2.76 -22.14 -10.02
CA ASN A 17 -1.72 -21.13 -10.18
C ASN A 17 -2.00 -19.92 -9.28
N MET A 18 -0.98 -19.52 -8.52
CA MET A 18 -0.99 -18.34 -7.65
C MET A 18 -0.09 -17.27 -8.26
N GLY A 19 -0.58 -16.03 -8.29
CA GLY A 19 0.15 -14.84 -8.72
C GLY A 19 0.90 -14.18 -7.58
N LYS A 20 0.84 -12.84 -7.49
CA LYS A 20 1.45 -12.08 -6.39
C LYS A 20 0.84 -12.50 -5.05
N ILE A 21 1.70 -12.64 -4.04
CA ILE A 21 1.31 -12.97 -2.66
C ILE A 21 1.81 -11.87 -1.74
N GLY A 22 0.90 -11.18 -1.08
CA GLY A 22 1.22 -10.35 0.08
C GLY A 22 1.18 -11.20 1.35
N LEU A 23 2.15 -11.02 2.24
CA LEU A 23 2.26 -11.78 3.48
C LEU A 23 2.52 -10.82 4.65
N ALA A 24 1.79 -11.00 5.75
CA ALA A 24 2.01 -10.29 7.00
C ALA A 24 2.04 -11.27 8.17
N ILE A 25 2.89 -11.00 9.15
CA ILE A 25 2.89 -11.66 10.46
C ILE A 25 2.25 -10.69 11.45
N SER A 26 1.38 -11.17 12.33
CA SER A 26 0.83 -10.33 13.40
C SER A 26 1.96 -9.90 14.37
N PRO A 27 2.20 -8.60 14.58
CA PRO A 27 3.21 -8.15 15.55
C PRO A 27 2.86 -8.49 17.00
N GLN A 28 1.58 -8.77 17.27
CA GLN A 28 1.07 -9.10 18.60
C GLN A 28 1.06 -10.60 18.88
N ASN A 29 1.04 -11.44 17.84
CA ASN A 29 1.13 -12.90 17.96
C ASN A 29 1.83 -13.51 16.74
N PRO A 30 3.12 -13.90 16.85
CA PRO A 30 3.89 -14.40 15.71
C PRO A 30 3.42 -15.77 15.18
N ASP A 31 2.49 -16.44 15.86
CA ASP A 31 1.86 -17.66 15.33
C ASP A 31 0.78 -17.34 14.28
N VAL A 32 0.35 -16.09 14.22
CA VAL A 32 -0.71 -15.62 13.32
C VAL A 32 -0.12 -14.95 12.09
N LEU A 33 -0.46 -15.49 10.92
CA LEU A 33 -0.03 -15.00 9.62
C LEU A 33 -1.25 -14.71 8.75
N TYR A 34 -1.13 -13.71 7.88
CA TYR A 34 -2.14 -13.35 6.88
C TYR A 34 -1.50 -13.37 5.50
N ALA A 35 -2.23 -13.86 4.50
CA ALA A 35 -1.78 -13.89 3.12
C ALA A 35 -2.88 -13.40 2.17
N ALA A 36 -2.58 -12.42 1.33
CA ALA A 36 -3.41 -12.01 0.20
C ALA A 36 -2.86 -12.69 -1.05
N ILE A 37 -3.65 -13.55 -1.68
CA ILE A 37 -3.18 -14.42 -2.76
C ILE A 37 -3.96 -14.09 -4.03
N GLU A 38 -3.24 -13.67 -5.06
CA GLU A 38 -3.78 -13.55 -6.41
C GLU A 38 -3.97 -14.93 -7.04
N LEU A 39 -5.09 -15.12 -7.72
CA LEU A 39 -5.40 -16.26 -8.56
C LEU A 39 -5.78 -15.79 -9.96
N ASN A 40 -5.99 -16.75 -10.86
CA ASN A 40 -6.32 -16.47 -12.26
C ASN A 40 -7.49 -15.49 -12.42
N ARG A 41 -7.42 -14.65 -13.47
CA ARG A 41 -8.48 -13.71 -13.86
C ARG A 41 -8.85 -12.70 -12.77
N ARG A 42 -7.84 -12.15 -12.07
CA ARG A 42 -8.00 -11.16 -10.99
C ARG A 42 -8.86 -11.67 -9.81
N SER A 43 -9.01 -12.99 -9.68
CA SER A 43 -9.62 -13.60 -8.50
C SER A 43 -8.56 -13.78 -7.41
N GLY A 44 -8.97 -14.22 -6.22
CA GLY A 44 -8.05 -14.41 -5.12
C GLY A 44 -8.74 -14.58 -3.79
N GLY A 45 -8.05 -14.18 -2.74
CA GLY A 45 -8.61 -14.05 -1.42
C GLY A 45 -7.57 -13.77 -0.36
N VAL A 46 -8.07 -13.45 0.82
CA VAL A 46 -7.27 -13.32 2.04
C VAL A 46 -7.38 -14.60 2.84
N PHE A 47 -6.25 -15.10 3.31
CA PHE A 47 -6.09 -16.32 4.08
C PHE A 47 -5.43 -16.00 5.40
N LYS A 48 -5.79 -16.72 6.45
CA LYS A 48 -5.19 -16.59 7.78
C LYS A 48 -4.69 -17.95 8.26
N SER A 49 -3.52 -17.95 8.88
CA SER A 49 -3.00 -19.07 9.67
C SER A 49 -2.89 -18.63 11.13
N SER A 50 -3.14 -19.56 12.05
CA SER A 50 -2.95 -19.37 13.50
C SER A 50 -1.92 -20.33 14.09
N ASN A 51 -1.12 -20.96 13.23
CA ASN A 51 -0.12 -21.97 13.59
C ASN A 51 1.12 -21.84 12.69
N ARG A 52 1.66 -20.63 12.55
CA ARG A 52 2.91 -20.35 11.83
C ARG A 52 2.92 -20.81 10.37
N GLY A 53 1.75 -20.82 9.73
CA GLY A 53 1.59 -21.24 8.34
C GLY A 53 1.37 -22.75 8.14
N GLU A 54 1.35 -23.58 9.19
CA GLU A 54 1.12 -25.03 9.02
C GLU A 54 -0.23 -25.34 8.36
N SER A 55 -1.25 -24.54 8.65
CA SER A 55 -2.53 -24.58 7.96
C SER A 55 -3.16 -23.20 7.83
N TRP A 56 -3.91 -23.03 6.75
CA TRP A 56 -4.56 -21.78 6.38
C TRP A 56 -6.06 -21.98 6.26
N SER A 57 -6.81 -20.93 6.57
CA SER A 57 -8.23 -20.83 6.30
C SER A 57 -8.49 -19.61 5.43
N LYS A 58 -9.32 -19.77 4.40
CA LYS A 58 -9.77 -18.63 3.58
C LYS A 58 -10.71 -17.77 4.43
N MET A 59 -10.40 -16.48 4.55
CA MET A 59 -11.18 -15.53 5.34
C MET A 59 -12.21 -14.81 4.45
N SER A 60 -11.80 -14.40 3.25
CA SER A 60 -12.67 -13.71 2.29
C SER A 60 -12.16 -13.86 0.85
N ASP A 61 -12.99 -13.43 -0.10
CA ASP A 61 -12.62 -13.27 -1.52
C ASP A 61 -12.01 -11.88 -1.80
N ALA A 62 -11.57 -11.14 -0.77
CA ALA A 62 -10.99 -9.82 -0.94
C ALA A 62 -9.69 -9.89 -1.76
N VAL A 63 -9.57 -8.97 -2.71
CA VAL A 63 -8.44 -8.78 -3.62
C VAL A 63 -8.33 -7.28 -3.87
N SER A 64 -7.12 -6.77 -4.11
CA SER A 64 -6.95 -5.36 -4.48
C SER A 64 -7.68 -5.02 -5.81
N GLY A 65 -8.29 -3.86 -5.88
CA GLY A 65 -8.91 -3.29 -7.09
C GLY A 65 -7.94 -2.49 -7.97
N GLY A 66 -8.52 -1.58 -8.78
CA GLY A 66 -7.78 -0.71 -9.70
C GLY A 66 -7.04 -1.49 -10.79
N THR A 67 -5.74 -1.22 -10.93
CA THR A 67 -4.80 -1.97 -11.78
C THR A 67 -4.80 -3.46 -11.42
N GLY A 68 -4.99 -3.78 -10.14
CA GLY A 68 -5.26 -5.13 -9.64
C GLY A 68 -4.10 -5.75 -8.85
N PRO A 69 -4.25 -7.03 -8.48
CA PRO A 69 -3.38 -7.73 -7.52
C PRO A 69 -1.93 -7.92 -7.96
N HIS A 70 -1.63 -7.78 -9.25
CA HIS A 70 -0.25 -7.78 -9.71
C HIS A 70 0.48 -6.48 -9.35
N TYR A 71 -0.28 -5.39 -9.14
CA TYR A 71 0.25 -4.05 -8.83
C TYR A 71 0.17 -3.77 -7.32
N TYR A 72 -1.01 -3.92 -6.70
CA TYR A 72 -1.20 -3.79 -5.25
C TYR A 72 -1.45 -5.17 -4.64
N GLN A 73 -0.76 -5.59 -3.57
CA GLN A 73 -1.14 -6.84 -2.86
C GLN A 73 -0.57 -6.96 -1.45
N GLU A 74 0.22 -5.98 -1.03
CA GLU A 74 0.91 -5.94 0.23
C GLU A 74 -0.10 -5.93 1.40
N LEU A 75 0.15 -6.77 2.40
CA LEU A 75 -0.59 -6.77 3.66
C LEU A 75 0.26 -6.15 4.75
N TYR A 76 -0.36 -5.34 5.59
CA TYR A 76 0.25 -4.75 6.78
C TYR A 76 -0.62 -5.06 7.99
N ALA A 77 -0.04 -5.69 9.00
CA ALA A 77 -0.74 -5.99 10.26
C ALA A 77 -0.45 -4.91 11.30
N SER A 78 -1.51 -4.40 11.93
CA SER A 78 -1.43 -3.40 12.98
C SER A 78 -0.66 -3.96 14.18
N PRO A 79 0.35 -3.23 14.71
CA PRO A 79 1.00 -3.63 15.96
C PRO A 79 0.14 -3.31 17.20
N HIS A 80 -0.98 -2.62 17.03
CA HIS A 80 -1.76 -2.04 18.13
C HIS A 80 -3.10 -2.71 18.36
N ASN A 81 -3.73 -3.28 17.32
CA ASN A 81 -5.00 -3.97 17.44
C ASN A 81 -4.90 -5.32 16.76
N PHE A 82 -5.09 -6.40 17.52
CA PHE A 82 -4.99 -7.75 16.98
C PHE A 82 -6.03 -7.95 15.88
N ASP A 83 -5.64 -8.61 14.78
CA ASP A 83 -6.49 -8.84 13.61
C ASP A 83 -6.92 -7.60 12.81
N GLU A 84 -6.41 -6.41 13.14
CA GLU A 84 -6.47 -5.24 12.26
C GLU A 84 -5.39 -5.35 11.17
N ILE A 85 -5.81 -5.44 9.91
CA ILE A 85 -4.93 -5.56 8.76
C ILE A 85 -5.32 -4.59 7.65
N TYR A 86 -4.32 -4.09 6.93
CA TYR A 86 -4.45 -3.20 5.79
C TYR A 86 -3.98 -3.94 4.55
N LEU A 87 -4.79 -3.92 3.50
CA LEU A 87 -4.48 -4.47 2.19
C LEU A 87 -4.29 -3.32 1.21
N ALA A 88 -3.07 -3.21 0.69
CA ALA A 88 -2.70 -2.25 -0.34
C ALA A 88 -3.62 -2.40 -1.56
N ASP A 89 -4.12 -1.27 -2.05
CA ASP A 89 -5.10 -1.15 -3.11
C ASP A 89 -5.08 0.30 -3.61
N ASN A 90 -5.70 0.57 -4.77
CA ASN A 90 -6.00 1.92 -5.21
C ASN A 90 -6.69 2.71 -4.08
N TYR A 91 -7.80 2.20 -3.55
CA TYR A 91 -8.37 2.67 -2.29
C TYR A 91 -8.09 1.67 -1.18
N MET A 92 -7.23 1.99 -0.21
CA MET A 92 -6.78 1.02 0.79
C MET A 92 -7.96 0.27 1.43
N GLN A 93 -7.86 -1.06 1.53
CA GLN A 93 -8.83 -1.89 2.23
C GLN A 93 -8.35 -2.15 3.66
N VAL A 94 -9.25 -2.06 4.64
CA VAL A 94 -8.96 -2.31 6.06
C VAL A 94 -9.90 -3.37 6.59
N SER A 95 -9.37 -4.33 7.32
CA SER A 95 -10.13 -5.33 8.05
C SER A 95 -9.81 -5.21 9.54
N PHE A 96 -10.82 -5.41 10.38
CA PHE A 96 -10.70 -5.42 11.84
C PHE A 96 -10.99 -6.82 12.43
N ASP A 97 -11.12 -7.84 11.58
CA ASP A 97 -11.53 -9.19 11.95
C ASP A 97 -10.65 -10.29 11.32
N GLY A 98 -9.41 -9.92 10.98
CA GLY A 98 -8.40 -10.84 10.45
C GLY A 98 -8.61 -11.20 8.99
N GLY A 99 -9.30 -10.32 8.23
CA GLY A 99 -9.53 -10.45 6.80
C GLY A 99 -10.84 -11.11 6.42
N LYS A 100 -11.81 -11.27 7.34
CA LYS A 100 -13.14 -11.83 7.02
C LYS A 100 -14.01 -10.80 6.34
N THR A 101 -13.95 -9.55 6.80
CA THR A 101 -14.62 -8.41 6.20
C THR A 101 -13.64 -7.26 5.98
N PHE A 102 -13.88 -6.47 4.93
CA PHE A 102 -13.07 -5.30 4.59
C PHE A 102 -13.96 -4.09 4.35
N SER A 103 -13.49 -2.93 4.79
CA SER A 103 -14.02 -1.61 4.45
C SER A 103 -12.93 -0.78 3.77
N ARG A 104 -13.29 0.36 3.18
CA ARG A 104 -12.31 1.30 2.64
C ARG A 104 -11.77 2.17 3.77
N MET A 105 -10.47 2.38 3.78
CA MET A 105 -9.83 3.40 4.61
C MET A 105 -10.40 4.77 4.24
N ASN A 106 -10.56 5.66 5.20
CA ASN A 106 -10.85 7.04 4.86
C ASN A 106 -9.59 7.68 4.27
N GLU A 107 -9.70 8.20 3.07
CA GLU A 107 -8.61 8.84 2.30
C GLU A 107 -8.99 10.25 1.83
N SER A 108 -9.97 10.87 2.51
CA SER A 108 -10.35 12.26 2.21
C SER A 108 -9.12 13.17 2.29
N GLU A 109 -8.93 14.02 1.26
CA GLU A 109 -7.76 14.93 1.12
C GLU A 109 -6.40 14.22 0.97
N LYS A 110 -6.39 12.93 0.66
CA LYS A 110 -5.20 12.14 0.37
C LYS A 110 -5.29 11.53 -1.02
N HIS A 111 -4.16 11.45 -1.73
CA HIS A 111 -4.08 10.74 -3.00
C HIS A 111 -4.30 9.23 -2.81
N VAL A 112 -4.99 8.59 -3.76
CA VAL A 112 -5.23 7.14 -3.81
C VAL A 112 -3.95 6.38 -4.25
N ASP A 113 -4.04 5.13 -4.70
CA ASP A 113 -2.91 4.31 -5.18
C ASP A 113 -1.88 3.96 -4.09
N ASN A 114 -2.33 3.18 -3.10
CA ASN A 114 -1.55 2.89 -1.90
C ASN A 114 -0.60 1.71 -2.07
N HIS A 115 0.66 1.90 -1.62
CA HIS A 115 1.72 0.90 -1.75
C HIS A 115 2.38 0.52 -0.43
N ALA A 116 2.48 1.47 0.51
CA ALA A 116 3.21 1.26 1.75
C ALA A 116 2.45 1.76 2.97
N VAL A 117 2.57 1.04 4.10
CA VAL A 117 2.05 1.45 5.39
C VAL A 117 3.12 1.28 6.47
N ALA A 118 3.28 2.27 7.33
CA ALA A 118 4.13 2.20 8.50
C ALA A 118 3.39 2.70 9.75
N PHE A 119 3.71 2.09 10.89
CA PHE A 119 3.13 2.41 12.19
C PHE A 119 4.23 2.88 13.15
N LYS A 120 3.89 3.76 14.09
CA LYS A 120 4.74 4.04 15.25
C LYS A 120 4.42 3.07 16.37
N LYS A 121 5.43 2.57 17.07
CA LYS A 121 5.24 1.60 18.16
C LYS A 121 4.57 2.19 19.40
N ASP A 122 4.74 3.49 19.62
CA ASP A 122 4.30 4.24 20.80
C ASP A 122 3.03 5.08 20.57
N ASP A 123 2.51 5.11 19.34
CA ASP A 123 1.30 5.84 18.99
C ASP A 123 0.32 4.94 18.21
N PRO A 124 -0.77 4.45 18.84
CA PRO A 124 -1.75 3.59 18.19
C PRO A 124 -2.65 4.31 17.18
N ASN A 125 -2.62 5.64 17.11
CA ASN A 125 -3.38 6.44 16.16
C ASN A 125 -2.54 6.88 14.96
N TYR A 126 -1.21 6.77 15.06
CA TYR A 126 -0.32 7.16 13.98
C TYR A 126 -0.25 6.11 12.87
N ILE A 127 -0.40 6.58 11.64
CA ILE A 127 -0.19 5.79 10.44
C ILE A 127 0.46 6.68 9.37
N LEU A 128 1.52 6.16 8.74
CA LEU A 128 2.16 6.74 7.57
C LEU A 128 1.82 5.87 6.37
N VAL A 129 1.41 6.50 5.28
CA VAL A 129 1.06 5.81 4.03
C VAL A 129 1.83 6.41 2.88
N GLY A 130 2.45 5.53 2.09
CA GLY A 130 3.05 5.88 0.81
C GLY A 130 2.16 5.46 -0.34
N CYS A 131 1.88 6.40 -1.24
CA CYS A 131 1.07 6.22 -2.44
C CYS A 131 1.69 6.98 -3.62
N ASP A 132 1.10 6.87 -4.81
CA ASP A 132 1.64 7.51 -6.03
C ASP A 132 1.69 9.04 -5.93
N GLY A 133 0.85 9.65 -5.08
CA GLY A 133 0.90 11.08 -4.77
C GLY A 133 1.97 11.50 -3.75
N GLY A 134 2.69 10.55 -3.13
CA GLY A 134 3.75 10.81 -2.16
C GLY A 134 3.50 10.18 -0.78
N LEU A 135 3.90 10.88 0.29
CA LEU A 135 3.73 10.41 1.67
C LEU A 135 2.66 11.21 2.41
N TYR A 136 1.79 10.51 3.13
CA TYR A 136 0.74 11.09 3.96
C TYR A 136 0.78 10.47 5.35
N GLU A 137 0.69 11.31 6.39
CA GLU A 137 0.60 10.87 7.77
C GLU A 137 -0.75 11.24 8.39
N SER A 138 -1.24 10.39 9.28
CA SER A 138 -2.41 10.64 10.11
C SER A 138 -2.04 10.37 11.57
N PHE A 139 -2.58 11.18 12.48
CA PHE A 139 -2.40 11.09 13.94
C PHE A 139 -3.69 10.72 14.68
N ASP A 140 -4.76 10.40 13.93
CA ASP A 140 -6.10 10.21 14.46
C ASP A 140 -6.82 9.01 13.84
N LYS A 141 -6.03 7.99 13.44
CA LYS A 141 -6.50 6.75 12.84
C LYS A 141 -7.29 7.01 11.55
N THR A 142 -6.61 7.65 10.60
CA THR A 142 -7.07 7.93 9.23
C THR A 142 -8.27 8.86 9.14
N LYS A 143 -8.60 9.64 10.18
CA LYS A 143 -9.72 10.60 10.09
C LYS A 143 -9.32 11.83 9.31
N ASN A 144 -8.09 12.31 9.54
CA ASN A 144 -7.47 13.39 8.80
C ASN A 144 -6.08 12.97 8.32
N TRP A 145 -5.67 13.54 7.19
CA TRP A 145 -4.38 13.30 6.57
C TRP A 145 -3.61 14.59 6.40
N LYS A 146 -2.29 14.50 6.62
CA LYS A 146 -1.34 15.56 6.32
C LYS A 146 -0.38 15.06 5.25
N PHE A 147 -0.30 15.79 4.15
CA PHE A 147 0.70 15.55 3.11
C PHE A 147 2.09 15.98 3.58
N ILE A 148 3.11 15.19 3.27
CA ILE A 148 4.52 15.51 3.50
C ILE A 148 5.09 16.09 2.21
N ASP A 149 5.17 17.42 2.16
CA ASP A 149 5.45 18.21 0.95
C ASP A 149 6.93 18.58 0.76
N ASN A 150 7.81 18.15 1.66
CA ASN A 150 9.22 18.53 1.68
C ASN A 150 10.18 17.46 1.13
N LEU A 151 9.67 16.52 0.32
CA LEU A 151 10.46 15.45 -0.31
C LEU A 151 10.42 15.58 -1.84
N PRO A 152 11.57 15.50 -2.55
CA PRO A 152 11.62 15.62 -4.01
C PRO A 152 11.25 14.29 -4.69
N LEU A 153 10.02 13.81 -4.46
CA LEU A 153 9.53 12.51 -4.95
C LEU A 153 8.56 12.63 -6.15
N THR A 154 8.33 13.85 -6.64
CA THR A 154 7.41 14.09 -7.76
C THR A 154 7.94 13.45 -9.04
N GLN A 155 7.10 12.60 -9.65
CA GLN A 155 7.39 12.01 -10.95
C GLN A 155 6.82 12.87 -12.08
N PHE A 156 7.68 13.29 -13.01
CA PHE A 156 7.30 14.04 -14.20
C PHE A 156 7.25 13.13 -15.44
N TYR A 157 6.14 13.16 -16.17
CA TYR A 157 6.00 12.43 -17.44
C TYR A 157 6.35 13.27 -18.66
N LYS A 158 6.11 14.58 -18.56
CA LYS A 158 6.32 15.51 -19.68
C LYS A 158 6.79 16.85 -19.16
N ILE A 159 7.71 17.45 -19.90
CA ILE A 159 8.24 18.77 -19.61
C ILE A 159 7.96 19.68 -20.81
N ALA A 160 7.62 20.93 -20.53
CA ALA A 160 7.55 22.01 -21.50
C ALA A 160 8.26 23.25 -20.94
N VAL A 161 8.67 24.16 -21.81
CA VAL A 161 9.27 25.44 -21.42
C VAL A 161 8.56 26.56 -22.15
N ASP A 162 8.49 27.74 -21.53
CA ASP A 162 8.10 28.96 -22.24
C ASP A 162 9.32 29.79 -22.68
N ASN A 163 9.06 30.97 -23.24
CA ASN A 163 10.08 31.93 -23.67
C ASN A 163 9.93 33.29 -22.94
N ALA A 164 9.42 33.28 -21.71
CA ALA A 164 9.25 34.53 -20.97
C ALA A 164 10.61 35.16 -20.63
N TYR A 165 10.72 36.48 -20.79
CA TYR A 165 11.89 37.27 -20.40
C TYR A 165 11.51 38.16 -19.22
N PRO A 166 12.36 38.34 -18.19
CA PRO A 166 13.75 37.87 -18.07
C PRO A 166 13.91 36.44 -17.52
N PHE A 167 12.81 35.74 -17.23
CA PHE A 167 12.84 34.40 -16.63
C PHE A 167 11.99 33.42 -17.42
N TYR A 168 12.58 32.29 -17.77
CA TYR A 168 11.90 31.17 -18.40
C TYR A 168 11.20 30.32 -17.35
N TYR A 169 10.00 29.85 -17.65
CA TYR A 169 9.28 28.89 -16.82
C TYR A 169 9.42 27.48 -17.41
N VAL A 170 9.61 26.51 -16.52
CA VAL A 170 9.56 25.08 -16.81
C VAL A 170 8.25 24.55 -16.27
N TYR A 171 7.51 23.88 -17.14
CA TYR A 171 6.26 23.22 -16.82
C TYR A 171 6.46 21.73 -16.82
N GLY A 172 6.02 21.06 -15.78
CA GLY A 172 6.08 19.61 -15.67
C GLY A 172 4.69 19.02 -15.42
N GLY A 173 4.23 18.15 -16.31
CA GLY A 173 3.06 17.31 -16.07
C GLY A 173 3.46 16.13 -15.18
N THR A 174 2.88 16.05 -13.99
CA THR A 174 3.22 15.02 -13.01
C THR A 174 2.36 13.77 -13.17
N GLN A 175 2.83 12.62 -12.69
CA GLN A 175 2.01 11.42 -12.58
C GLN A 175 0.78 11.71 -11.71
N ASP A 176 -0.41 11.40 -12.23
CA ASP A 176 -1.73 11.39 -11.57
C ASP A 176 -2.16 12.68 -10.83
N ASN A 177 -1.31 13.71 -10.83
CA ASN A 177 -1.54 15.01 -10.23
C ASN A 177 -1.61 16.13 -11.31
N ASN A 178 -1.38 17.37 -10.90
CA ASN A 178 -1.52 18.56 -11.75
C ASN A 178 -0.27 18.87 -12.60
N THR A 179 -0.30 19.99 -13.32
CA THR A 179 0.93 20.55 -13.91
C THR A 179 1.58 21.49 -12.91
N GLN A 180 2.88 21.35 -12.70
CA GLN A 180 3.68 22.27 -11.89
C GLN A 180 4.41 23.26 -12.81
N GLU A 181 4.48 24.51 -12.37
CA GLU A 181 5.27 25.57 -12.98
C GLU A 181 6.42 25.91 -12.03
N LEU A 182 7.64 25.95 -12.55
CA LEU A 182 8.84 26.31 -11.83
C LEU A 182 9.57 27.39 -12.62
N GLN A 183 9.93 28.49 -11.95
CA GLN A 183 10.78 29.50 -12.53
C GLN A 183 12.22 28.97 -12.60
N ALA A 184 12.80 28.95 -13.80
CA ALA A 184 14.18 28.50 -13.96
C ALA A 184 15.14 29.56 -13.43
N GLU A 185 15.60 29.40 -12.19
CA GLU A 185 16.80 30.08 -11.71
C GLU A 185 18.04 29.31 -12.15
N LEU A 186 19.09 30.03 -12.56
CA LEU A 186 20.33 29.45 -13.08
C LEU A 186 20.89 28.43 -12.07
N ILE A 187 21.05 27.18 -12.53
CA ILE A 187 21.55 25.97 -11.82
C ILE A 187 20.43 25.02 -11.34
N ILE A 188 19.93 24.20 -12.26
CA ILE A 188 19.40 22.88 -11.95
C ILE A 188 20.49 21.87 -12.33
N TYR A 189 21.22 21.34 -11.35
CA TYR A 189 22.01 20.13 -11.55
C TYR A 189 21.04 18.95 -11.62
N MET A 190 20.86 18.36 -12.79
CA MET A 190 20.31 17.01 -12.89
C MET A 190 21.45 16.03 -12.59
N ALA A 191 21.27 15.22 -11.54
CA ALA A 191 22.10 14.05 -11.23
C ALA A 191 21.32 12.79 -11.60
#